data_AF-A0A0X1KLL1-F1
#
_entry.id   AF-A0A0X1KLL1-F1
#
_cell.length_a   1.000
_cell.length_b   1.000
_cell.length_c   1.000
_cell.angle_alpha   90.00
_cell.angle_beta   90.00
_cell.angle_gamma   90.00
#
_symmetry.space_group_name_H-M   'P 1'
#
loop_
_entity.id
_entity.type
_entity.pdbx_description
1 polymer ?
#
loop_
_entity_poly.entity_id
_entity_poly.type
_entity_poly.pdbx_seq_one_letter_code
_entity_poly.pdbx_strand_id
1 'polypeptide(L)' 'MRELYKIFVILTAIFIFWPVLYGSVEALRRIPGDPTLQAVMGTLIFGLLAYATYEEDTEKEELTAS' A
#
# COMPACT_ATOMS: atom_id res chain seq x y z
N MET A 1 -12.41 -1.50 10.54
CA MET A 1 -11.58 -1.12 9.36
C MET A 1 -10.28 -1.90 9.23
N ARG A 2 -9.84 -2.63 10.27
CA ARG A 2 -8.56 -3.37 10.33
C ARG A 2 -8.18 -4.22 9.11
N GLU A 3 -9.11 -4.95 8.48
CA GLU A 3 -8.80 -5.77 7.29
C GLU A 3 -8.56 -4.91 6.04
N LEU A 4 -9.27 -3.78 5.90
CA LEU A 4 -9.04 -2.82 4.81
C LEU A 4 -7.68 -2.15 4.94
N TYR A 5 -7.30 -1.75 6.16
CA TYR A 5 -5.96 -1.23 6.45
C TYR A 5 -4.88 -2.21 5.97
N LYS A 6 -4.96 -3.49 6.36
CA LYS A 6 -4.00 -4.52 5.94
C LYS A 6 -3.94 -4.66 4.42
N ILE A 7 -5.09 -4.69 3.75
CA ILE A 7 -5.16 -4.80 2.29
C ILE A 7 -4.44 -3.59 1.65
N PHE A 8 -4.73 -2.37 2.09
CA PHE A 8 -4.10 -1.18 1.55
C PHE A 8 -2.60 -1.11 1.83
N VAL A 9 -2.15 -1.55 3.01
CA VAL A 9 -0.72 -1.69 3.32
C VAL A 9 -0.03 -2.68 2.37
N ILE A 10 -0.64 -3.84 2.13
CA ILE A 10 -0.09 -4.85 1.20
C ILE A 10 -0.04 -4.29 -0.22
N LEU A 11 -1.12 -3.64 -0.69
CA LEU A 11 -1.15 -3.01 -2.01
C LEU A 11 -0.10 -1.92 -2.16
N THR A 12 0.07 -1.08 -1.13
CA THR A 12 1.12 -0.06 -1.08
C THR A 12 2.51 -0.69 -1.24
N ALA A 13 2.78 -1.76 -0.50
CA ALA A 13 4.05 -2.47 -0.58
C ALA A 13 4.30 -3.07 -1.97
N ILE A 14 3.29 -3.68 -2.58
CA ILE A 14 3.39 -4.21 -3.96
C ILE A 14 3.75 -3.10 -4.94
N PHE A 15 3.14 -1.92 -4.80
CA PHE A 15 3.38 -0.80 -5.70
C PHE A 15 4.77 -0.18 -5.56
N ILE A 16 5.39 -0.22 -4.38
CA ILE A 16 6.79 0.20 -4.20
C ILE A 16 7.72 -0.65 -5.07
N PHE A 17 7.45 -1.96 -5.17
CA PHE A 17 8.24 -2.88 -5.99
C PHE A 17 7.75 -2.98 -7.44
N TRP A 18 6.73 -2.20 -7.83
CA TRP A 18 6.15 -2.27 -9.17
C TRP A 18 7.16 -2.11 -10.31
N PRO A 19 8.13 -1.18 -10.29
CA PRO A 19 9.10 -1.03 -11.37
C PRO A 19 9.98 -2.28 -11.55
N VAL A 20 10.31 -2.95 -10.44
CA VAL A 20 11.09 -4.19 -10.44
C VAL A 20 10.27 -5.34 -11.01
N LEU A 21 9.00 -5.46 -10.62
CA LEU A 21 8.07 -6.46 -11.15
C LEU A 21 7.84 -6.25 -12.65
N TYR A 22 7.69 -5.00 -13.08
CA TYR A 22 7.50 -4.63 -14.48
C TYR A 22 8.70 -5.02 -15.35
N GLY A 23 9.91 -4.80 -14.85
CA GLY A 23 11.14 -5.20 -15.53
C GLY A 23 11.32 -6.73 -15.59
N SER A 24 10.84 -7.45 -14.58
CA SER A 24 11.08 -8.90 -14.42
C SER A 24 10.03 -9.78 -15.10
N VAL A 25 8.79 -9.29 -15.26
CA VAL A 25 7.67 -10.07 -15.80
C VAL A 25 7.37 -9.62 -17.23
N GLU A 26 7.62 -10.50 -18.21
CA GLU A 26 7.35 -10.21 -19.63
C GLU A 26 5.89 -9.82 -19.93
N ALA A 27 4.93 -10.40 -19.20
CA ALA A 27 3.53 -10.07 -19.35
C ALA A 27 3.21 -8.61 -18.98
N LEU A 28 3.92 -8.03 -17.99
CA LEU A 28 3.71 -6.65 -17.55
C LEU A 28 4.31 -5.64 -18.52
N ARG A 29 5.37 -6.02 -19.27
CA ARG A 29 5.96 -5.15 -20.30
C ARG A 29 5.02 -4.79 -21.45
N ARG A 30 3.90 -5.51 -21.61
CA ARG A 30 2.85 -5.20 -22.60
C ARG A 30 1.91 -4.08 -22.16
N ILE A 31 1.89 -3.75 -20.87
CA ILE A 31 1.08 -2.66 -20.38
C ILE A 31 1.72 -1.36 -20.91
N PRO A 32 0.92 -0.41 -21.44
CA PRO A 32 1.44 0.91 -21.78
C PRO A 32 1.52 1.79 -20.53
N GLY A 33 2.63 2.51 -20.36
CA GLY A 33 2.80 3.51 -19.30
C GLY A 33 4.19 3.53 -18.67
N ASP A 34 4.46 4.56 -17.86
CA ASP A 34 5.69 4.66 -17.07
C ASP A 34 5.53 3.86 -15.76
N PRO A 35 6.30 2.79 -15.56
CA PRO A 35 6.17 1.93 -14.38
C PRO A 35 6.58 2.63 -13.09
N THR A 36 7.48 3.62 -13.15
CA THR A 36 7.88 4.45 -12.01
C THR A 36 6.73 5.35 -11.60
N LEU A 37 6.07 6.00 -12.56
CA LEU A 37 4.91 6.84 -12.28
C LEU A 37 3.76 6.02 -11.69
N GLN A 38 3.50 4.82 -12.23
CA GLN A 38 2.50 3.90 -11.68
C GLN A 38 2.83 3.50 -10.24
N ALA A 39 4.09 3.20 -9.94
CA ALA A 39 4.57 2.91 -8.59
C ALA A 39 4.28 4.06 -7.64
N VAL A 40 4.72 5.28 -7.98
CA VAL A 40 4.52 6.47 -7.16
C VAL A 40 3.04 6.74 -6.91
N MET A 41 2.22 6.73 -7.96
CA MET A 41 0.78 7.00 -7.84
C MET A 41 0.07 5.95 -7.00
N GLY A 42 0.35 4.66 -7.23
CA GLY A 42 -0.28 3.59 -6.46
C GLY A 42 0.17 3.60 -5.00
N THR A 43 1.45 3.81 -4.72
CA THR A 43 1.96 3.95 -3.35
C THR A 43 1.31 5.11 -2.63
N LEU A 44 1.13 6.27 -3.29
CA LEU A 44 0.45 7.42 -2.67
C LEU A 44 -1.03 7.14 -2.41
N ILE A 45 -1.76 6.61 -3.40
CA ILE A 45 -3.19 6.33 -3.27
C ILE A 45 -3.44 5.29 -2.18
N PHE A 46 -2.78 4.14 -2.25
CA PHE A 46 -2.99 3.07 -1.28
C PHE A 46 -2.42 3.41 0.09
N GLY A 47 -1.32 4.16 0.16
CA GLY A 47 -0.79 4.66 1.43
C GLY A 47 -1.75 5.60 2.13
N LEU A 48 -2.38 6.52 1.39
CA LEU A 48 -3.42 7.42 1.91
C LEU A 48 -4.67 6.64 2.35
N LEU A 49 -5.10 5.64 1.58
CA LEU A 49 -6.23 4.78 1.96
C LEU A 49 -5.92 3.94 3.20
N ALA A 50 -4.69 3.44 3.32
CA ALA A 50 -4.23 2.75 4.52
C ALA A 50 -4.28 3.71 5.73
N TYR A 51 -3.73 4.92 5.60
CA TYR A 51 -3.80 5.92 6.66
C TYR A 51 -5.24 6.26 7.06
N ALA A 52 -6.14 6.47 6.09
CA ALA A 52 -7.54 6.79 6.35
C ALA A 52 -8.33 5.65 7.01
N THR A 53 -7.90 4.40 6.82
CA THR A 53 -8.53 3.21 7.41
C THR A 53 -7.77 2.67 8.61
N TYR A 54 -6.69 3.34 9.01
CA TYR A 54 -5.95 3.04 10.21
C TYR A 54 -6.82 3.40 11.41
N GLU A 55 -7.43 2.38 12.00
CA GLU A 55 -7.98 2.47 13.35
C GLU A 55 -6.79 2.33 14.30
N GLU A 56 -6.41 3.44 14.92
CA GLU A 56 -5.52 3.45 16.07
C GLU A 56 -6.22 2.69 17.19
N ASP A 57 -5.61 1.64 17.74
CA ASP A 57 -6.08 0.95 18.94
C ASP A 57 -6.06 1.96 20.12
N THR A 58 -7.07 2.82 20.21
CA THR A 58 -7.32 3.67 21.39
C THR A 58 -7.47 2.83 22.67
N GLU A 59 -7.72 1.52 22.56
CA GLU A 59 -7.82 0.59 23.71
C GLU A 59 -6.47 0.17 24.33
N LYS A 60 -5.31 0.46 23.72
CA LYS A 60 -4.02 0.08 24.32
C LYS A 60 -3.39 1.15 25.21
N GLU A 61 -3.84 2.39 25.13
CA GLU A 61 -3.38 3.45 26.03
C GLU A 61 -4.10 3.42 27.40
N GLU A 62 -5.33 2.89 27.51
CA GLU A 62 -6.01 2.73 28.81
C GLU A 62 -5.48 1.55 29.65
N LEU A 63 -4.95 0.49 29.04
CA LEU A 63 -4.47 -0.70 29.76
C LEU A 63 -3.10 -0.53 30.44
N THR A 64 -2.36 0.54 30.12
CA THR A 64 -1.09 0.88 30.80
C THR A 64 -1.25 1.97 31.87
N ALA A 65 -2.47 2.47 32.05
CA ALA A 65 -2.85 3.42 33.10
C ALA A 65 -3.69 2.81 34.23
N SER A 66 -3.71 1.47 34.38
CA SER A 66 -4.28 0.75 35.54
C SER A 66 -3.22 0.11 36.42
#